data_AF-A0A812DN40-F1
#
_entry.id   AF-A0A812DN40-F1
#
_cell.length_a   1.000
_cell.length_b   1.000
_cell.length_c   1.000
_cell.angle_alpha   90.00
_cell.angle_beta   90.00
_cell.angle_gamma   90.00
#
_symmetry.space_group_name_H-M   'P 1'
#
loop_
_entity.id
_entity.type
_entity.pdbx_description
1 polymer ?
#
loop_
_entity_poly.entity_id
_entity_poly.type
_entity_poly.pdbx_seq_one_letter_code
_entity_poly.pdbx_strand_id
1 'polypeptide(L)'
;MSALIEGKRITKEQDSMLHVHLVKPNVDLRQVTVLTAKDWQRIQDELHWKEIEAEKVRRWKERKERMKEKSENIVKNWPNSLMNLRQKKLDDIKKKKESAEERRKEMDLEWAEYQAALRKDIIEKAKEKQYYQTERVRNLHSAYLMTEVMKEREEQIKLKQMLADNDKIREKQWADKVKEENEKIMEIEKLRIMEIRKSLMEKAEFVKSQINRTLDLKEKEKDKMRKEQVELNKLAEQWRLEKEEQNKLHRENVKRSAMENRKQIEENEHIRKLQEQLEEEDNKQCRIYADAKRKLMKLRAAREKEIADERQKYLDFIVDKLSRNMQKKKDDEDERIAKAVAEMDAKQKAEEEEKERKRREVVAQCQQHLLEKKREDEQKKMELIKADREYLKDRMEADAICQKNDLEKMEKEKQGKLALRDYHKKQIEQKKLKEEELQEYNRKFNRAADDLKKQEEIQFQMYAQNLIKQSAQKGRNVYPLLAAACQNSTPPKSAPVKSISPNDDRKNLGFIW
;
A
#
# COMPACT_ATOMS: atom_id res chain seq x y z
N MET A 1 35.71 61.21 48.45
CA MET A 1 35.87 61.29 49.92
C MET A 1 37.23 60.67 50.22
N SER A 2 38.36 61.37 50.03
CA SER A 2 38.78 62.70 50.55
C SER A 2 39.31 62.62 52.00
N ALA A 3 40.49 63.23 52.22
CA ALA A 3 41.41 63.16 53.39
C ALA A 3 42.51 62.08 53.22
N LEU A 4 43.60 62.34 52.47
CA LEU A 4 44.71 63.26 52.76
C LEU A 4 45.52 62.84 54.00
N ILE A 5 46.64 62.15 53.76
CA ILE A 5 47.64 61.78 54.77
C ILE A 5 48.70 62.88 54.80
N GLU A 6 48.61 63.82 55.74
CA GLU A 6 49.65 64.83 55.95
C GLU A 6 50.57 64.47 57.12
N GLY A 7 51.58 63.65 56.81
CA GLY A 7 52.71 63.41 57.70
C GLY A 7 53.66 64.61 57.73
N LYS A 8 53.39 65.62 58.58
CA LYS A 8 54.34 66.71 58.84
C LYS A 8 55.56 66.21 59.61
N ARG A 9 56.65 65.91 58.89
CA ARG A 9 58.00 66.07 59.44
C ARG A 9 58.22 67.57 59.66
N ILE A 10 58.62 67.97 60.87
CA ILE A 10 59.24 69.27 61.11
C ILE A 10 60.63 69.02 61.70
N THR A 11 61.58 69.78 61.17
CA THR A 11 63.02 69.67 61.30
C THR A 11 63.53 70.04 62.69
N LYS A 12 64.60 69.35 63.11
CA LYS A 12 65.65 70.04 63.86
C LYS A 12 66.33 70.97 62.86
N GLU A 13 66.33 72.27 63.11
CA GLU A 13 67.54 73.10 63.11
C GLU A 13 67.22 74.54 63.51
N GLN A 14 68.09 75.06 64.38
CA GLN A 14 68.46 76.47 64.56
C GLN A 14 67.33 77.52 64.53
N ASP A 15 66.97 78.01 65.72
CA ASP A 15 66.89 79.46 65.89
C ASP A 15 67.67 79.90 67.14
N SER A 16 68.98 80.03 66.94
CA SER A 16 69.88 80.73 67.83
C SER A 16 69.93 82.18 67.40
N MET A 17 69.09 83.04 67.97
CA MET A 17 69.24 84.48 67.74
C MET A 17 68.94 85.33 68.98
N LEU A 18 69.61 86.48 69.03
CA LEU A 18 69.40 87.60 69.94
C LEU A 18 69.89 87.39 71.39
N HIS A 19 71.22 87.45 71.50
CA HIS A 19 71.91 88.14 72.60
C HIS A 19 71.37 89.57 72.76
N VAL A 20 70.25 89.74 73.47
CA VAL A 20 69.80 91.06 73.93
C VAL A 20 70.76 91.51 75.02
N HIS A 21 71.36 92.70 74.85
CA HIS A 21 72.20 93.32 75.86
C HIS A 21 71.37 93.69 77.10
N LEU A 22 71.42 92.87 78.15
CA LEU A 22 71.15 93.35 79.51
C LEU A 22 72.49 93.61 80.23
N VAL A 23 72.78 94.90 80.32
CA VAL A 23 73.42 95.61 81.44
C VAL A 23 73.87 94.70 82.59
N LYS A 24 75.16 94.76 82.97
CA LYS A 24 75.62 94.28 84.28
C LYS A 24 75.00 95.15 85.38
N PRO A 25 74.09 94.65 86.25
CA PRO A 25 73.90 95.27 87.55
C PRO A 25 75.05 94.80 88.45
N ASN A 26 75.60 95.72 89.24
CA ASN A 26 76.58 95.38 90.26
C ASN A 26 75.82 94.73 91.43
N VAL A 27 75.83 93.39 91.53
CA VAL A 27 75.09 92.64 92.56
C VAL A 27 76.01 91.65 93.27
N ASP A 28 75.93 91.63 94.59
CA ASP A 28 76.88 91.00 95.50
C ASP A 28 76.87 89.46 95.40
N LEU A 29 78.05 88.86 95.21
CA LEU A 29 78.26 87.42 94.99
C LEU A 29 77.96 86.54 96.23
N ARG A 30 77.49 87.13 97.33
CA ARG A 30 77.21 86.45 98.61
C ARG A 30 75.80 85.86 98.73
N GLN A 31 74.93 86.00 97.71
CA GLN A 31 73.52 85.57 97.76
C GLN A 31 73.06 84.70 96.57
N VAL A 32 73.90 83.75 96.11
CA VAL A 32 73.49 82.78 95.08
C VAL A 32 73.65 81.35 95.58
N THR A 33 72.52 80.67 95.78
CA THR A 33 72.44 79.24 96.14
C THR A 33 72.66 78.38 94.89
N VAL A 34 73.74 77.59 94.85
CA VAL A 34 74.01 76.68 93.74
C VAL A 34 73.17 75.39 93.90
N LEU A 35 72.13 75.24 93.09
CA LEU A 35 71.31 74.02 93.05
C LEU A 35 72.08 72.88 92.36
N THR A 36 72.04 71.66 92.93
CA THR A 36 72.64 70.49 92.28
C THR A 36 71.72 69.93 91.18
N ALA A 37 72.25 69.16 90.24
CA ALA A 37 71.46 68.57 89.15
C ALA A 37 70.29 67.69 89.65
N LYS A 38 70.45 67.04 90.82
CA LYS A 38 69.37 66.27 91.47
C LYS A 38 68.30 67.16 92.09
N ASP A 39 68.70 68.28 92.70
CA ASP A 39 67.72 69.27 93.22
C ASP A 39 66.99 69.97 92.08
N TRP A 40 67.67 70.26 90.97
CA TRP A 40 67.03 70.82 89.77
C TRP A 40 66.04 69.84 89.14
N GLN A 41 66.40 68.55 89.03
CA GLN A 41 65.45 67.51 88.60
C GLN A 41 64.30 67.35 89.58
N ARG A 42 64.54 67.36 90.90
CA ARG A 42 63.46 67.32 91.91
C ARG A 42 62.53 68.53 91.78
N ILE A 43 63.06 69.74 91.60
CA ILE A 43 62.26 70.96 91.42
C ILE A 43 61.48 70.93 90.09
N GLN A 44 62.06 70.42 89.00
CA GLN A 44 61.30 70.19 87.76
C GLN A 44 60.20 69.13 87.94
N ASP A 45 60.50 68.03 88.62
CA ASP A 45 59.54 66.96 88.90
C ASP A 45 58.44 67.44 89.86
N GLU A 46 58.74 68.34 90.80
CA GLU A 46 57.80 69.01 91.72
C GLU A 46 57.03 70.18 91.07
N LEU A 47 57.51 70.77 89.96
CA LEU A 47 56.73 71.73 89.16
C LEU A 47 55.79 70.98 88.19
N HIS A 48 56.34 70.03 87.44
CA HIS A 48 55.62 69.22 86.46
C HIS A 48 54.94 68.00 87.07
N TRP A 49 54.83 67.88 88.40
CA TRP A 49 54.29 66.69 89.06
C TRP A 49 52.93 66.26 88.53
N LYS A 50 52.02 67.22 88.27
CA LYS A 50 50.70 66.97 87.66
C LYS A 50 50.80 66.45 86.24
N GLU A 51 51.77 66.92 85.46
CA GLU A 51 51.98 66.49 84.08
C GLU A 51 52.69 65.13 84.02
N ILE A 52 53.63 64.86 84.92
CA ILE A 52 54.29 63.56 85.09
C ILE A 52 53.29 62.52 85.60
N GLU A 53 52.40 62.88 86.53
CA GLU A 53 51.33 62.00 87.02
C GLU A 53 50.26 61.77 85.95
N ALA A 54 49.83 62.82 85.22
CA ALA A 54 48.97 62.68 84.07
C ALA A 54 49.61 61.81 82.96
N GLU A 55 50.91 61.93 82.71
CA GLU A 55 51.62 61.10 81.73
C GLU A 55 51.77 59.66 82.23
N LYS A 56 52.03 59.43 83.51
CA LYS A 56 52.01 58.08 84.12
C LYS A 56 50.62 57.44 83.96
N VAL A 57 49.54 58.18 84.22
CA VAL A 57 48.16 57.73 84.02
C VAL A 57 47.87 57.48 82.53
N ARG A 58 48.36 58.33 81.61
CA ARG A 58 48.19 58.15 80.16
C ARG A 58 48.94 56.90 79.67
N ARG A 59 50.22 56.76 80.01
CA ARG A 59 51.04 55.57 79.70
C ARG A 59 50.44 54.30 80.31
N TRP A 60 49.82 54.37 81.49
CA TRP A 60 49.10 53.24 82.10
C TRP A 60 47.82 52.89 81.32
N LYS A 61 47.01 53.87 80.90
CA LYS A 61 45.85 53.67 80.02
C LYS A 61 46.27 53.08 78.67
N GLU A 62 47.24 53.68 77.98
CA GLU A 62 47.81 53.19 76.71
C GLU A 62 48.39 51.76 76.83
N ARG A 63 48.99 51.41 77.98
CA ARG A 63 49.48 50.04 78.23
C ARG A 63 48.33 49.08 78.50
N LYS A 64 47.30 49.50 79.25
CA LYS A 64 46.09 48.71 79.50
C LYS A 64 45.30 48.47 78.21
N GLU A 65 45.18 49.46 77.35
CA GLU A 65 44.57 49.37 76.02
C GLU A 65 45.35 48.43 75.11
N ARG A 66 46.68 48.58 74.96
CA ARG A 66 47.50 47.60 74.21
C ARG A 66 47.41 46.19 74.75
N MET A 67 47.32 45.99 76.08
CA MET A 67 47.12 44.65 76.66
C MET A 67 45.71 44.11 76.39
N LYS A 68 44.69 44.98 76.41
CA LYS A 68 43.31 44.64 76.02
C LYS A 68 43.25 44.25 74.55
N GLU A 69 43.81 45.04 73.63
CA GLU A 69 43.88 44.72 72.20
C GLU A 69 44.59 43.38 71.92
N LYS A 70 45.73 43.14 72.58
CA LYS A 70 46.45 41.85 72.48
C LYS A 70 45.59 40.69 72.98
N SER A 71 44.92 40.86 74.13
CA SER A 71 43.99 39.87 74.68
C SER A 71 42.81 39.61 73.75
N GLU A 72 42.17 40.66 73.24
CA GLU A 72 41.05 40.55 72.30
C GLU A 72 41.47 39.86 70.99
N ASN A 73 42.66 40.14 70.45
CA ASN A 73 43.14 39.50 69.24
C ASN A 73 43.48 38.01 69.46
N ILE A 74 43.99 37.63 70.64
CA ILE A 74 44.16 36.22 71.03
C ILE A 74 42.79 35.53 71.17
N VAL A 75 41.82 36.17 71.84
CA VAL A 75 40.47 35.63 72.05
C VAL A 75 39.67 35.51 70.73
N LYS A 76 39.83 36.47 69.80
CA LYS A 76 39.27 36.41 68.44
C LYS A 76 39.82 35.22 67.66
N ASN A 77 41.09 34.88 67.84
CA ASN A 77 41.75 33.77 67.13
C ASN A 77 41.64 32.42 67.87
N TRP A 78 41.09 32.37 69.08
CA TRP A 78 40.95 31.13 69.85
C TRP A 78 39.77 30.29 69.29
N PRO A 79 40.00 29.12 68.67
CA PRO A 79 38.93 28.32 68.05
C PRO A 79 37.81 27.89 69.01
N ASN A 80 38.09 27.83 70.32
CA ASN A 80 37.14 27.41 71.35
C ASN A 80 36.38 28.58 72.01
N SER A 81 36.60 29.81 71.56
CA SER A 81 35.78 30.96 71.97
C SER A 81 34.31 30.73 71.59
N LEU A 82 33.35 31.09 72.46
CA LEU A 82 31.92 30.91 72.22
C LEU A 82 31.46 31.56 70.91
N MET A 83 32.08 32.68 70.51
CA MET A 83 31.78 33.35 69.25
C MET A 83 32.25 32.52 68.04
N ASN A 84 33.47 31.97 68.09
CA ASN A 84 34.01 31.14 67.01
C ASN A 84 33.31 29.78 66.92
N LEU A 85 32.89 29.20 68.04
CA LEU A 85 32.07 27.98 68.03
C LEU A 85 30.67 28.23 67.45
N ARG A 86 30.07 29.41 67.68
CA ARG A 86 28.83 29.83 67.02
C ARG A 86 29.06 30.06 65.52
N GLN A 87 30.11 30.76 65.14
CA GLN A 87 30.47 31.00 63.74
C GLN A 87 30.67 29.67 63.00
N LYS A 88 31.49 28.76 63.53
CA LYS A 88 31.70 27.42 62.96
C LYS A 88 30.40 26.63 62.84
N LYS A 89 29.50 26.68 63.84
CA LYS A 89 28.17 26.05 63.73
C LYS A 89 27.31 26.66 62.61
N LEU A 90 27.35 27.98 62.43
CA LEU A 90 26.66 28.66 61.33
C LEU A 90 27.25 28.26 59.98
N ASP A 91 28.59 28.21 59.87
CA ASP A 91 29.29 27.81 58.65
C ASP A 91 29.05 26.32 58.32
N ASP A 92 29.03 25.44 59.31
CA ASP A 92 28.71 24.01 59.15
C ASP A 92 27.23 23.80 58.77
N ILE A 93 26.31 24.62 59.29
CA ILE A 93 24.90 24.63 58.84
C ILE A 93 24.79 25.15 57.40
N LYS A 94 25.56 26.21 57.05
CA LYS A 94 25.59 26.78 55.70
C LYS A 94 26.10 25.76 54.69
N LYS A 95 27.24 25.12 54.96
CA LYS A 95 27.78 24.01 54.15
C LYS A 95 26.81 22.84 54.01
N LYS A 96 26.11 22.46 55.10
CA LYS A 96 25.08 21.41 55.03
C LYS A 96 23.88 21.79 54.17
N LYS A 97 23.49 23.07 54.13
CA LYS A 97 22.46 23.58 53.23
C LYS A 97 22.96 23.62 51.79
N GLU A 98 24.13 24.19 51.55
CA GLU A 98 24.79 24.25 50.23
C GLU A 98 24.91 22.84 49.62
N SER A 99 25.48 21.87 50.33
CA SER A 99 25.57 20.47 49.85
C SER A 99 24.24 19.70 49.81
N ALA A 100 23.18 20.20 50.45
CA ALA A 100 21.83 19.65 50.28
C ALA A 100 21.12 20.27 49.05
N GLU A 101 21.40 21.53 48.74
CA GLU A 101 20.96 22.20 47.51
C GLU A 101 21.71 21.70 46.28
N GLU A 102 23.01 21.40 46.40
CA GLU A 102 23.82 20.75 45.35
C GLU A 102 23.22 19.39 44.99
N ARG A 103 22.97 18.50 45.97
CA ARG A 103 22.31 17.21 45.71
C ARG A 103 20.92 17.35 45.11
N ARG A 104 20.16 18.41 45.44
CA ARG A 104 18.87 18.68 44.80
C ARG A 104 19.05 19.07 43.34
N LYS A 105 20.01 19.96 43.03
CA LYS A 105 20.36 20.33 41.66
C LYS A 105 20.86 19.12 40.86
N GLU A 106 21.65 18.23 41.46
CA GLU A 106 22.08 16.97 40.85
C GLU A 106 20.86 16.09 40.50
N MET A 107 19.95 15.85 41.44
CA MET A 107 18.71 15.10 41.17
C MET A 107 17.81 15.77 40.12
N ASP A 108 17.69 17.09 40.14
CA ASP A 108 16.91 17.86 39.14
C ASP A 108 17.55 17.76 37.74
N LEU A 109 18.89 17.73 37.65
CA LEU A 109 19.65 17.53 36.41
C LEU A 109 19.50 16.09 35.90
N GLU A 110 19.71 15.07 36.74
CA GLU A 110 19.50 13.66 36.38
C GLU A 110 18.06 13.40 35.90
N TRP A 111 17.07 14.00 36.59
CA TRP A 111 15.68 13.89 36.19
C TRP A 111 15.39 14.61 34.86
N ALA A 112 15.98 15.80 34.65
CA ALA A 112 15.87 16.51 33.38
C ALA A 112 16.53 15.74 32.23
N GLU A 113 17.68 15.11 32.44
CA GLU A 113 18.36 14.25 31.47
C GLU A 113 17.51 13.00 31.16
N TYR A 114 16.97 12.33 32.17
CA TYR A 114 16.08 11.18 31.98
C TYR A 114 14.80 11.54 31.21
N GLN A 115 14.15 12.66 31.55
CA GLN A 115 12.98 13.15 30.82
C GLN A 115 13.32 13.59 29.39
N ALA A 116 14.50 14.20 29.18
CA ALA A 116 14.98 14.54 27.84
C ALA A 116 15.26 13.29 26.99
N ALA A 117 15.84 12.24 27.58
CA ALA A 117 16.04 10.95 26.93
C ALA A 117 14.70 10.27 26.59
N LEU A 118 13.76 10.18 27.53
CA LEU A 118 12.42 9.62 27.28
C LEU A 118 11.69 10.39 26.16
N ARG A 119 11.77 11.73 26.19
CA ARG A 119 11.20 12.58 25.13
C ARG A 119 11.88 12.34 23.78
N LYS A 120 13.21 12.17 23.76
CA LYS A 120 13.98 11.82 22.56
C LYS A 120 13.53 10.47 21.99
N ASP A 121 13.43 9.43 22.81
CA ASP A 121 12.96 8.10 22.41
C ASP A 121 11.55 8.12 21.82
N ILE A 122 10.63 8.89 22.42
CA ILE A 122 9.26 9.06 21.90
C ILE A 122 9.29 9.75 20.53
N ILE A 123 10.11 10.79 20.37
CA ILE A 123 10.29 11.51 19.10
C ILE A 123 10.94 10.61 18.04
N GLU A 124 11.92 9.78 18.40
CA GLU A 124 12.58 8.85 17.47
C GLU A 124 11.62 7.75 17.01
N LYS A 125 10.85 7.14 17.92
CA LYS A 125 9.78 6.18 17.57
C LYS A 125 8.68 6.81 16.71
N ALA A 126 8.37 8.09 16.91
CA ALA A 126 7.41 8.82 16.06
C ALA A 126 7.98 9.07 14.66
N LYS A 127 9.24 9.51 14.56
CA LYS A 127 9.96 9.70 13.29
C LYS A 127 10.08 8.40 12.48
N GLU A 128 10.41 7.29 13.14
CA GLU A 128 10.50 5.96 12.50
C GLU A 128 9.15 5.55 11.90
N LYS A 129 8.06 5.68 12.67
CA LYS A 129 6.69 5.43 12.17
C LYS A 129 6.32 6.32 11.00
N GLN A 130 6.61 7.62 11.08
CA GLN A 130 6.35 8.57 9.99
C GLN A 130 7.15 8.20 8.73
N TYR A 131 8.42 7.81 8.89
CA TYR A 131 9.29 7.36 7.80
C TYR A 131 8.73 6.10 7.12
N TYR A 132 8.32 5.09 7.87
CA TYR A 132 7.69 3.87 7.33
C TYR A 132 6.31 4.11 6.69
N GLN A 133 5.59 5.15 7.14
CA GLN A 133 4.32 5.55 6.51
C GLN A 133 4.52 6.23 5.15
N THR A 134 5.71 6.71 4.80
CA THR A 134 5.95 7.31 3.47
C THR A 134 5.69 6.29 2.35
N GLU A 135 5.03 6.73 1.28
CA GLU A 135 4.70 5.88 0.12
C GLU A 135 5.91 5.12 -0.43
N ARG A 136 7.07 5.78 -0.47
CA ARG A 136 8.30 5.22 -1.03
C ARG A 136 8.89 4.09 -0.18
N VAL A 137 8.89 4.24 1.15
CA VAL A 137 9.32 3.18 2.05
C VAL A 137 8.30 2.03 2.07
N ARG A 138 7.00 2.34 2.04
CA ARG A 138 5.93 1.34 1.93
C ARG A 138 6.06 0.49 0.66
N ASN A 139 6.35 1.13 -0.48
CA ASN A 139 6.59 0.44 -1.76
C ASN A 139 7.85 -0.44 -1.70
N LEU A 140 8.92 0.02 -1.05
CA LEU A 140 10.13 -0.78 -0.81
C LEU A 140 9.85 -1.98 0.11
N HIS A 141 9.02 -1.83 1.15
CA HIS A 141 8.60 -2.94 2.02
C HIS A 141 7.69 -3.93 1.31
N SER A 142 6.79 -3.47 0.44
CA SER A 142 5.98 -4.34 -0.42
C SER A 142 6.86 -5.17 -1.36
N ALA A 143 7.88 -4.53 -1.96
CA ALA A 143 8.88 -5.22 -2.77
C ALA A 143 9.75 -6.20 -1.94
N TYR A 144 10.11 -5.85 -0.71
CA TYR A 144 10.81 -6.76 0.22
C TYR A 144 9.98 -8.01 0.52
N LEU A 145 8.69 -7.85 0.84
CA LEU A 145 7.77 -8.96 1.04
C LEU A 145 7.68 -9.85 -0.21
N MET A 146 7.66 -9.26 -1.41
CA MET A 146 7.71 -10.02 -2.66
C MET A 146 8.99 -10.87 -2.75
N THR A 147 10.15 -10.39 -2.29
CA THR A 147 11.39 -11.20 -2.27
C THR A 147 11.33 -12.41 -1.32
N GLU A 148 10.60 -12.30 -0.20
CA GLU A 148 10.35 -13.42 0.72
C GLU A 148 9.44 -14.44 0.05
N VAL A 149 8.29 -14.00 -0.51
CA VAL A 149 7.31 -14.84 -1.21
C VAL A 149 7.95 -15.57 -2.40
N MET A 150 8.84 -14.93 -3.15
CA MET A 150 9.57 -15.60 -4.24
C MET A 150 10.48 -16.71 -3.72
N LYS A 151 11.18 -16.51 -2.59
CA LYS A 151 12.03 -17.54 -1.99
C LYS A 151 11.21 -18.71 -1.44
N GLU A 152 10.13 -18.43 -0.70
CA GLU A 152 9.19 -19.45 -0.23
C GLU A 152 8.61 -20.24 -1.41
N ARG A 153 8.34 -19.58 -2.54
CA ARG A 153 7.84 -20.25 -3.74
C ARG A 153 8.87 -21.18 -4.38
N GLU A 154 10.15 -20.80 -4.42
CA GLU A 154 11.22 -21.70 -4.84
C GLU A 154 11.35 -22.93 -3.93
N GLU A 155 11.22 -22.74 -2.62
CA GLU A 155 11.25 -23.83 -1.63
C GLU A 155 10.05 -24.77 -1.79
N GLN A 156 8.84 -24.24 -2.03
CA GLN A 156 7.66 -25.04 -2.40
C GLN A 156 7.86 -25.84 -3.70
N ILE A 157 8.50 -25.25 -4.72
CA ILE A 157 8.78 -25.93 -5.99
C ILE A 157 9.79 -27.07 -5.77
N LYS A 158 10.86 -26.85 -5.01
CA LYS A 158 11.83 -27.89 -4.63
C LYS A 158 11.17 -29.03 -3.86
N LEU A 159 10.31 -28.72 -2.88
CA LEU A 159 9.53 -29.71 -2.15
C LEU A 159 8.61 -30.52 -3.07
N LYS A 160 7.90 -29.86 -3.99
CA LYS A 160 7.03 -30.54 -4.97
C LYS A 160 7.81 -31.46 -5.91
N GLN A 161 9.02 -31.06 -6.32
CA GLN A 161 9.91 -31.90 -7.12
C GLN A 161 10.35 -33.15 -6.33
N MET A 162 10.80 -32.98 -5.07
CA MET A 162 11.17 -34.10 -4.20
C MET A 162 10.03 -35.08 -3.96
N LEU A 163 8.79 -34.59 -3.78
CA LEU A 163 7.61 -35.43 -3.65
C LEU A 163 7.33 -36.21 -4.94
N ALA A 164 7.33 -35.54 -6.09
CA ALA A 164 7.12 -36.18 -7.38
C ALA A 164 8.19 -37.23 -7.72
N ASP A 165 9.45 -37.01 -7.31
CA ASP A 165 10.51 -38.01 -7.46
C ASP A 165 10.36 -39.19 -6.48
N ASN A 166 9.85 -38.95 -5.26
CA ASN A 166 9.48 -40.03 -4.34
C ASN A 166 8.33 -40.88 -4.89
N ASP A 167 7.30 -40.25 -5.46
CA ASP A 167 6.17 -40.95 -6.05
C ASP A 167 6.59 -41.77 -7.28
N LYS A 168 7.47 -41.26 -8.15
CA LYS A 168 8.09 -42.08 -9.23
C LYS A 168 8.84 -43.30 -8.69
N ILE A 169 9.50 -43.19 -7.53
CA ILE A 169 10.20 -44.33 -6.90
C ILE A 169 9.17 -45.35 -6.39
N ARG A 170 8.07 -44.90 -5.78
CA ARG A 170 6.96 -45.77 -5.33
C ARG A 170 6.26 -46.45 -6.51
N GLU A 171 6.00 -45.73 -7.59
CA GLU A 171 5.41 -46.27 -8.83
C GLU A 171 6.29 -47.36 -9.43
N LYS A 172 7.61 -47.17 -9.46
CA LYS A 172 8.56 -48.22 -9.89
C LYS A 172 8.48 -49.46 -8.98
N GLN A 173 8.57 -49.27 -7.66
CA GLN A 173 8.45 -50.37 -6.69
C GLN A 173 7.11 -51.11 -6.80
N TRP A 174 6.03 -50.41 -7.16
CA TRP A 174 4.72 -51.01 -7.41
C TRP A 174 4.70 -51.80 -8.73
N ALA A 175 5.23 -51.22 -9.81
CA ALA A 175 5.35 -51.88 -11.10
C ALA A 175 6.21 -53.15 -11.04
N ASP A 176 7.31 -53.12 -10.28
CA ASP A 176 8.18 -54.27 -10.04
C ASP A 176 7.43 -55.39 -9.30
N LYS A 177 6.65 -55.07 -8.25
CA LYS A 177 5.79 -56.05 -7.55
C LYS A 177 4.73 -56.66 -8.44
N VAL A 178 4.01 -55.83 -9.21
CA VAL A 178 2.99 -56.31 -10.17
C VAL A 178 3.63 -57.18 -11.25
N LYS A 179 4.87 -56.88 -11.67
CA LYS A 179 5.64 -57.71 -12.60
C LYS A 179 6.00 -59.07 -11.98
N GLU A 180 6.51 -59.10 -10.75
CA GLU A 180 6.76 -60.36 -10.03
C GLU A 180 5.49 -61.21 -9.83
N GLU A 181 4.36 -60.58 -9.51
CA GLU A 181 3.07 -61.27 -9.35
C GLU A 181 2.58 -61.85 -10.69
N ASN A 182 2.68 -61.09 -11.78
CA ASN A 182 2.38 -61.58 -13.12
C ASN A 182 3.31 -62.72 -13.55
N GLU A 183 4.62 -62.64 -13.24
CA GLU A 183 5.58 -63.72 -13.51
C GLU A 183 5.20 -65.01 -12.76
N LYS A 184 4.83 -64.92 -11.48
CA LYS A 184 4.32 -66.05 -10.67
C LYS A 184 3.02 -66.64 -11.25
N ILE A 185 2.07 -65.81 -11.68
CA ILE A 185 0.83 -66.25 -12.34
C ILE A 185 1.14 -66.98 -13.65
N MET A 186 2.07 -66.45 -14.46
CA MET A 186 2.50 -67.07 -15.71
C MET A 186 3.22 -68.40 -15.48
N GLU A 187 3.94 -68.58 -14.37
CA GLU A 187 4.53 -69.87 -13.98
C GLU A 187 3.48 -70.90 -13.57
N ILE A 188 2.50 -70.50 -12.74
CA ILE A 188 1.38 -71.36 -12.35
C ILE A 188 0.59 -71.83 -13.59
N GLU A 189 0.32 -70.92 -14.53
CA GLU A 189 -0.44 -71.26 -15.74
C GLU A 189 0.39 -72.14 -16.70
N LYS A 190 1.71 -71.93 -16.82
CA LYS A 190 2.61 -72.86 -17.52
C LYS A 190 2.55 -74.28 -16.92
N LEU A 191 2.57 -74.40 -15.60
CA LEU A 191 2.48 -75.70 -14.91
C LEU A 191 1.14 -76.39 -15.20
N ARG A 192 0.02 -75.67 -15.09
CA ARG A 192 -1.32 -76.19 -15.46
C ARG A 192 -1.38 -76.65 -16.92
N ILE A 193 -0.82 -75.89 -17.84
CA ILE A 193 -0.76 -76.26 -19.26
C ILE A 193 0.09 -77.54 -19.44
N MET A 194 1.19 -77.70 -18.71
CA MET A 194 2.00 -78.93 -18.72
C MET A 194 1.23 -80.13 -18.15
N GLU A 195 0.51 -79.97 -17.04
CA GLU A 195 -0.33 -81.01 -16.43
C GLU A 195 -1.47 -81.44 -17.37
N ILE A 196 -2.20 -80.47 -17.95
CA ILE A 196 -3.24 -80.73 -18.94
C ILE A 196 -2.65 -81.49 -20.13
N ARG A 197 -1.52 -81.04 -20.68
CA ARG A 197 -0.82 -81.71 -21.79
C ARG A 197 -0.41 -83.14 -21.44
N LYS A 198 0.11 -83.39 -20.23
CA LYS A 198 0.45 -84.74 -19.75
C LYS A 198 -0.80 -85.62 -19.66
N SER A 199 -1.88 -85.12 -19.05
CA SER A 199 -3.13 -85.87 -18.95
C SER A 199 -3.77 -86.18 -20.32
N LEU A 200 -3.58 -85.30 -21.31
CA LEU A 200 -4.01 -85.53 -22.70
C LEU A 200 -3.16 -86.60 -23.39
N MET A 201 -1.84 -86.63 -23.15
CA MET A 201 -0.96 -87.71 -23.62
C MET A 201 -1.36 -89.06 -23.03
N GLU A 202 -1.54 -89.13 -21.70
CA GLU A 202 -1.99 -90.35 -21.01
C GLU A 202 -3.35 -90.86 -21.54
N LYS A 203 -4.31 -89.96 -21.76
CA LYS A 203 -5.61 -90.29 -22.39
C LYS A 203 -5.44 -90.79 -23.83
N ALA A 204 -4.58 -90.16 -24.62
CA ALA A 204 -4.30 -90.58 -26.00
C ALA A 204 -3.64 -91.96 -26.06
N GLU A 205 -2.70 -92.25 -25.16
CA GLU A 205 -2.06 -93.57 -25.01
C GLU A 205 -3.06 -94.64 -24.55
N PHE A 206 -3.96 -94.30 -23.63
CA PHE A 206 -5.04 -95.20 -23.22
C PHE A 206 -5.99 -95.51 -24.39
N VAL A 207 -6.42 -94.50 -25.15
CA VAL A 207 -7.28 -94.69 -26.33
C VAL A 207 -6.56 -95.51 -27.41
N LYS A 208 -5.27 -95.27 -27.66
CA LYS A 208 -4.43 -96.08 -28.56
C LYS A 208 -4.37 -97.54 -28.10
N SER A 209 -4.24 -97.77 -26.80
CA SER A 209 -4.22 -99.12 -26.21
C SER A 209 -5.59 -99.82 -26.32
N GLN A 210 -6.70 -99.09 -26.17
CA GLN A 210 -8.05 -99.60 -26.42
C GLN A 210 -8.24 -99.98 -27.90
N ILE A 211 -7.82 -99.10 -28.83
CA ILE A 211 -7.87 -99.39 -30.27
C ILE A 211 -7.11 -100.68 -30.59
N ASN A 212 -5.85 -100.81 -30.13
CA ASN A 212 -5.06 -102.03 -30.31
C ASN A 212 -5.79 -103.27 -29.77
N ARG A 213 -6.32 -103.20 -28.53
CA ARG A 213 -7.09 -104.31 -27.94
C ARG A 213 -8.34 -104.67 -28.77
N THR A 214 -9.04 -103.70 -29.37
CA THR A 214 -10.16 -103.99 -30.28
C THR A 214 -9.72 -104.58 -31.63
N LEU A 215 -8.52 -104.23 -32.11
CA LEU A 215 -7.94 -104.85 -33.30
C LEU A 215 -7.55 -106.31 -33.03
N ASP A 216 -6.88 -106.59 -31.90
CA ASP A 216 -6.54 -107.95 -31.46
C ASP A 216 -7.79 -108.84 -31.29
N LEU A 217 -8.89 -108.27 -30.77
CA LEU A 217 -10.17 -108.97 -30.65
C LEU A 217 -10.79 -109.26 -32.02
N LYS A 218 -10.81 -108.28 -32.93
CA LYS A 218 -11.27 -108.48 -34.32
C LYS A 218 -10.41 -109.48 -35.08
N GLU A 219 -9.12 -109.56 -34.80
CA GLU A 219 -8.22 -110.56 -35.38
C GLU A 219 -8.54 -111.96 -34.86
N LYS A 220 -8.75 -112.11 -33.54
CA LYS A 220 -9.22 -113.36 -32.93
C LYS A 220 -10.61 -113.78 -33.41
N GLU A 221 -11.50 -112.83 -33.68
CA GLU A 221 -12.80 -113.10 -34.33
C GLU A 221 -12.61 -113.59 -35.77
N LYS A 222 -11.73 -112.96 -36.56
CA LYS A 222 -11.37 -113.46 -37.90
C LYS A 222 -10.74 -114.86 -37.85
N ASP A 223 -9.93 -115.17 -36.83
CA ASP A 223 -9.41 -116.52 -36.60
C ASP A 223 -10.52 -117.53 -36.29
N LYS A 224 -11.49 -117.16 -35.46
CA LYS A 224 -12.67 -117.99 -35.17
C LYS A 224 -13.52 -118.21 -36.42
N MET A 225 -13.87 -117.14 -37.15
CA MET A 225 -14.60 -117.24 -38.42
C MET A 225 -13.86 -118.11 -39.44
N ARG A 226 -12.52 -118.04 -39.51
CA ARG A 226 -11.71 -118.95 -40.35
C ARG A 226 -11.81 -120.41 -39.91
N LYS A 227 -11.82 -120.69 -38.60
CA LYS A 227 -12.01 -122.05 -38.07
C LYS A 227 -13.43 -122.55 -38.31
N GLU A 228 -14.44 -121.74 -38.03
CA GLU A 228 -15.85 -122.03 -38.27
C GLU A 228 -16.13 -122.29 -39.77
N GLN A 229 -15.52 -121.52 -40.67
CA GLN A 229 -15.60 -121.77 -42.12
C GLN A 229 -14.99 -123.13 -42.52
N VAL A 230 -13.89 -123.54 -41.89
CA VAL A 230 -13.29 -124.87 -42.12
C VAL A 230 -14.22 -125.98 -41.63
N GLU A 231 -14.84 -125.85 -40.46
CA GLU A 231 -15.81 -126.84 -39.97
C GLU A 231 -17.11 -126.85 -40.80
N LEU A 232 -17.62 -125.68 -41.22
CA LEU A 232 -18.74 -125.55 -42.16
C LEU A 232 -18.43 -126.21 -43.51
N ASN A 233 -17.21 -126.07 -44.03
CA ASN A 233 -16.80 -126.73 -45.27
C ASN A 233 -16.77 -128.26 -45.12
N LYS A 234 -16.23 -128.79 -44.01
CA LYS A 234 -16.28 -130.24 -43.73
C LYS A 234 -17.72 -130.75 -43.64
N LEU A 235 -18.59 -130.02 -42.95
CA LEU A 235 -19.99 -130.37 -42.81
C LEU A 235 -20.72 -130.30 -44.17
N ALA A 236 -20.47 -129.27 -44.98
CA ALA A 236 -21.01 -129.16 -46.34
C ALA A 236 -20.54 -130.31 -47.26
N GLU A 237 -19.30 -130.79 -47.10
CA GLU A 237 -18.78 -131.94 -47.84
C GLU A 237 -19.43 -133.27 -47.39
N GLN A 238 -19.70 -133.44 -46.09
CA GLN A 238 -20.52 -134.55 -45.57
C GLN A 238 -21.95 -134.51 -46.14
N TRP A 239 -22.62 -133.35 -46.09
CA TRP A 239 -23.94 -133.15 -46.69
C TRP A 239 -23.93 -133.40 -48.21
N ARG A 240 -22.85 -133.06 -48.94
CA ARG A 240 -22.72 -133.35 -50.37
C ARG A 240 -22.70 -134.86 -50.63
N LEU A 241 -21.91 -135.60 -49.87
CA LEU A 241 -21.82 -137.06 -49.98
C LEU A 241 -23.16 -137.73 -49.66
N GLU A 242 -23.80 -137.35 -48.55
CA GLU A 242 -25.13 -137.85 -48.16
C GLU A 242 -26.20 -137.50 -49.22
N LYS A 243 -26.14 -136.30 -49.81
CA LYS A 243 -27.02 -135.90 -50.91
C LYS A 243 -26.79 -136.73 -52.19
N GLU A 244 -25.55 -137.12 -52.48
CA GLU A 244 -25.24 -138.01 -53.61
C GLU A 244 -25.79 -139.43 -53.39
N GLU A 245 -25.71 -139.96 -52.16
CA GLU A 245 -26.33 -141.25 -51.80
C GLU A 245 -27.86 -141.20 -51.89
N GLN A 246 -28.48 -140.16 -51.32
CA GLN A 246 -29.93 -139.92 -51.45
C GLN A 246 -30.36 -139.75 -52.92
N ASN A 247 -29.56 -139.09 -53.75
CA ASN A 247 -29.83 -138.95 -55.18
C ASN A 247 -29.69 -140.28 -55.95
N LYS A 248 -28.78 -141.18 -55.56
CA LYS A 248 -28.72 -142.54 -56.12
C LYS A 248 -29.99 -143.32 -55.78
N LEU A 249 -30.38 -143.34 -54.50
CA LEU A 249 -31.62 -143.98 -54.03
C LEU A 249 -32.87 -143.42 -54.73
N HIS A 250 -32.94 -142.09 -54.88
CA HIS A 250 -34.04 -141.43 -55.60
C HIS A 250 -34.07 -141.81 -57.09
N ARG A 251 -32.93 -141.91 -57.78
CA ARG A 251 -32.87 -142.36 -59.19
C ARG A 251 -33.37 -143.80 -59.36
N GLU A 252 -33.12 -144.69 -58.40
CA GLU A 252 -33.66 -146.06 -58.42
C GLU A 252 -35.18 -146.07 -58.20
N ASN A 253 -35.67 -145.29 -57.23
CA ASN A 253 -37.11 -145.15 -56.99
C ASN A 253 -37.84 -144.50 -58.18
N VAL A 254 -37.28 -143.48 -58.83
CA VAL A 254 -37.86 -142.85 -60.03
C VAL A 254 -37.95 -143.84 -61.19
N LYS A 255 -36.94 -144.71 -61.40
CA LYS A 255 -37.03 -145.78 -62.40
C LYS A 255 -38.17 -146.76 -62.10
N ARG A 256 -38.39 -147.10 -60.82
CA ARG A 256 -39.49 -147.97 -60.38
C ARG A 256 -40.85 -147.29 -60.62
N SER A 257 -41.01 -146.05 -60.17
CA SER A 257 -42.25 -145.27 -60.34
C SER A 257 -42.56 -144.93 -61.80
N ALA A 258 -41.56 -144.75 -62.66
CA ALA A 258 -41.78 -144.51 -64.09
C ALA A 258 -42.40 -145.73 -64.80
N MET A 259 -42.09 -146.95 -64.35
CA MET A 259 -42.71 -148.19 -64.86
C MET A 259 -44.16 -148.35 -64.40
N GLU A 260 -44.56 -147.73 -63.29
CA GLU A 260 -45.94 -147.71 -62.79
C GLU A 260 -46.76 -146.57 -63.42
N ASN A 261 -46.23 -145.34 -63.48
CA ASN A 261 -46.89 -144.20 -64.12
C ASN A 261 -47.20 -144.43 -65.60
N ARG A 262 -46.37 -145.22 -66.32
CA ARG A 262 -46.65 -145.56 -67.73
C ARG A 262 -47.95 -146.33 -67.91
N LYS A 263 -48.41 -147.06 -66.88
CA LYS A 263 -49.69 -147.77 -66.86
C LYS A 263 -50.86 -146.85 -66.49
N GLN A 264 -50.65 -145.90 -65.56
CA GLN A 264 -51.70 -144.98 -65.10
C GLN A 264 -52.02 -143.84 -66.08
N ILE A 265 -51.08 -143.46 -66.96
CA ILE A 265 -51.33 -142.42 -67.97
C ILE A 265 -52.35 -142.89 -69.02
N GLU A 266 -52.37 -144.19 -69.35
CA GLU A 266 -53.35 -144.79 -70.27
C GLU A 266 -54.79 -144.74 -69.70
N GLU A 267 -54.97 -144.59 -68.38
CA GLU A 267 -56.27 -144.51 -67.71
C GLU A 267 -56.80 -143.06 -67.56
N ASN A 268 -55.91 -142.06 -67.47
CA ASN A 268 -56.28 -140.70 -67.04
C ASN A 268 -56.71 -139.72 -68.15
N GLU A 269 -56.43 -139.99 -69.43
CA GLU A 269 -56.84 -139.08 -70.52
C GLU A 269 -58.37 -138.92 -70.65
N HIS A 270 -59.15 -139.84 -70.09
CA HIS A 270 -60.61 -139.80 -70.15
C HIS A 270 -61.28 -138.73 -69.27
N ILE A 271 -60.64 -138.24 -68.21
CA ILE A 271 -61.33 -137.41 -67.19
C ILE A 271 -61.28 -135.90 -67.49
N ARG A 272 -60.25 -135.42 -68.20
CA ARG A 272 -59.87 -133.98 -68.21
C ARG A 272 -60.82 -133.02 -68.93
N LYS A 273 -61.81 -133.51 -69.68
CA LYS A 273 -62.64 -132.70 -70.61
C LYS A 273 -63.85 -131.98 -69.98
N LEU A 274 -63.88 -131.79 -68.65
CA LEU A 274 -65.12 -131.43 -67.93
C LEU A 274 -65.14 -130.13 -67.09
N GLN A 275 -64.02 -129.44 -66.82
CA GLN A 275 -63.94 -128.46 -65.70
C GLN A 275 -63.93 -126.96 -66.06
N GLU A 276 -63.89 -126.57 -67.33
CA GLU A 276 -63.35 -125.26 -67.77
C GLU A 276 -64.39 -124.10 -67.86
N GLN A 277 -65.35 -123.97 -66.92
CA GLN A 277 -66.55 -123.13 -67.12
C GLN A 277 -67.02 -122.17 -65.98
N LEU A 278 -66.20 -121.82 -64.96
CA LEU A 278 -66.75 -121.24 -63.69
C LEU A 278 -66.29 -119.85 -63.18
N GLU A 279 -65.33 -119.11 -63.76
CA GLU A 279 -64.54 -118.11 -62.99
C GLU A 279 -64.77 -116.57 -63.22
N GLU A 280 -65.80 -116.07 -63.91
CA GLU A 280 -65.74 -114.71 -64.53
C GLU A 280 -66.37 -113.45 -63.83
N GLU A 281 -67.03 -113.46 -62.66
CA GLU A 281 -68.00 -112.36 -62.32
C GLU A 281 -67.61 -111.12 -61.43
N ASP A 282 -66.56 -111.04 -60.60
CA ASP A 282 -66.76 -110.43 -59.24
C ASP A 282 -66.15 -109.05 -58.79
N ASN A 283 -65.57 -108.14 -59.62
CA ASN A 283 -64.81 -106.97 -59.08
C ASN A 283 -65.00 -105.59 -59.78
N LYS A 284 -65.64 -104.58 -59.13
CA LYS A 284 -66.20 -103.38 -59.84
C LYS A 284 -66.31 -101.96 -59.13
N GLN A 285 -65.80 -101.66 -57.92
CA GLN A 285 -66.33 -100.54 -57.05
C GLN A 285 -65.53 -99.20 -56.77
N CYS A 286 -64.72 -99.14 -55.69
CA CYS A 286 -64.40 -98.01 -54.77
C CYS A 286 -63.97 -96.58 -55.28
N ARG A 287 -64.82 -95.52 -55.32
CA ARG A 287 -64.36 -94.15 -55.77
C ARG A 287 -64.86 -92.79 -55.18
N ILE A 288 -65.84 -92.65 -54.26
CA ILE A 288 -66.57 -91.35 -54.08
C ILE A 288 -66.07 -90.33 -53.01
N TYR A 289 -65.23 -90.68 -52.03
CA TYR A 289 -65.17 -89.96 -50.73
C TYR A 289 -64.35 -88.62 -50.59
N ALA A 290 -63.78 -88.03 -51.65
CA ALA A 290 -62.61 -87.13 -51.49
C ALA A 290 -62.84 -85.58 -51.40
N ASP A 291 -63.87 -85.00 -52.04
CA ASP A 291 -63.80 -83.56 -52.45
C ASP A 291 -64.25 -82.47 -51.44
N ALA A 292 -64.86 -82.82 -50.30
CA ALA A 292 -65.62 -81.85 -49.50
C ALA A 292 -64.82 -80.81 -48.68
N LYS A 293 -63.53 -81.05 -48.38
CA LYS A 293 -62.86 -80.43 -47.21
C LYS A 293 -62.23 -79.03 -47.42
N ARG A 294 -62.25 -78.45 -48.63
CA ARG A 294 -61.38 -77.30 -49.02
C ARG A 294 -61.95 -75.88 -48.89
N LYS A 295 -63.27 -75.67 -48.68
CA LYS A 295 -63.89 -74.33 -48.82
C LYS A 295 -63.95 -73.43 -47.57
N LEU A 296 -63.65 -73.93 -46.36
CA LEU A 296 -64.01 -73.23 -45.10
C LEU A 296 -63.01 -72.14 -44.62
N MET A 297 -61.79 -72.06 -45.16
CA MET A 297 -60.67 -71.38 -44.49
C MET A 297 -60.49 -69.87 -44.80
N LYS A 298 -61.23 -69.29 -45.76
CA LYS A 298 -60.93 -67.94 -46.31
C LYS A 298 -61.62 -66.75 -45.63
N LEU A 299 -62.52 -66.93 -44.66
CA LEU A 299 -63.39 -65.85 -44.14
C LEU A 299 -62.95 -65.20 -42.81
N ARG A 300 -61.83 -65.62 -42.17
CA ARG A 300 -61.42 -65.08 -40.85
C ARG A 300 -60.43 -63.90 -40.87
N ALA A 301 -59.72 -63.64 -41.97
CA ALA A 301 -58.57 -62.74 -41.99
C ALA A 301 -58.90 -61.23 -42.20
N ALA A 302 -60.17 -60.86 -42.36
CA ALA A 302 -60.57 -59.53 -42.85
C ALA A 302 -61.08 -58.54 -41.77
N ARG A 303 -61.16 -58.93 -40.49
CA ARG A 303 -61.87 -58.14 -39.45
C ARG A 303 -61.03 -57.52 -38.34
N GLU A 304 -59.71 -57.73 -38.32
CA GLU A 304 -58.83 -57.20 -37.24
C GLU A 304 -58.11 -55.89 -37.58
N LYS A 305 -58.16 -55.42 -38.84
CA LYS A 305 -57.31 -54.29 -39.29
C LYS A 305 -57.91 -52.88 -39.18
N GLU A 306 -59.21 -52.74 -38.89
CA GLU A 306 -59.89 -51.43 -38.80
C GLU A 306 -59.86 -50.79 -37.40
N ILE A 307 -59.50 -51.53 -36.34
CA ILE A 307 -59.66 -51.08 -34.94
C ILE A 307 -58.42 -50.30 -34.41
N ALA A 308 -57.34 -50.23 -35.17
CA ALA A 308 -56.06 -49.67 -34.69
C ALA A 308 -55.88 -48.16 -34.93
N ASP A 309 -56.39 -47.60 -36.02
CA ASP A 309 -55.95 -46.28 -36.52
C ASP A 309 -56.73 -45.06 -35.97
N GLU A 310 -57.80 -45.28 -35.20
CA GLU A 310 -58.66 -44.20 -34.68
C GLU A 310 -58.24 -43.64 -33.30
N ARG A 311 -57.26 -44.25 -32.62
CA ARG A 311 -56.90 -43.89 -31.23
C ARG A 311 -55.80 -42.82 -31.06
N GLN A 312 -55.07 -42.46 -32.11
CA GLN A 312 -53.83 -41.66 -31.99
C GLN A 312 -53.95 -40.19 -32.48
N LYS A 313 -55.16 -39.64 -32.68
CA LYS A 313 -55.36 -38.31 -33.33
C LYS A 313 -56.11 -37.26 -32.51
N TYR A 314 -56.16 -37.40 -31.17
CA TYR A 314 -56.90 -36.48 -30.29
C TYR A 314 -56.05 -35.79 -29.19
N LEU A 315 -54.73 -35.96 -29.17
CA LEU A 315 -53.86 -35.50 -28.06
C LEU A 315 -52.85 -34.39 -28.40
N ASP A 316 -52.45 -34.21 -29.67
CA ASP A 316 -51.32 -33.32 -30.04
C ASP A 316 -51.73 -31.94 -30.63
N PHE A 317 -52.99 -31.50 -30.46
CA PHE A 317 -53.49 -30.25 -31.07
C PHE A 317 -53.93 -29.14 -30.08
N ILE A 318 -53.93 -29.41 -28.77
CA ILE A 318 -54.55 -28.50 -27.77
C ILE A 318 -53.55 -27.82 -26.82
N VAL A 319 -52.30 -28.27 -26.74
CA VAL A 319 -51.46 -27.99 -25.56
C VAL A 319 -50.59 -26.73 -25.60
N ASP A 320 -50.02 -26.28 -26.73
CA ASP A 320 -49.09 -25.13 -26.64
C ASP A 320 -48.94 -24.17 -27.84
N LYS A 321 -48.64 -22.91 -27.48
CA LYS A 321 -48.16 -21.80 -28.34
C LYS A 321 -49.09 -21.20 -29.42
N LEU A 322 -50.40 -21.22 -29.17
CA LEU A 322 -51.17 -19.97 -29.20
C LEU A 322 -51.42 -19.38 -27.79
N SER A 323 -50.63 -19.84 -26.82
CA SER A 323 -50.48 -19.29 -25.46
C SER A 323 -49.72 -17.95 -25.44
N ARG A 324 -50.28 -16.96 -26.14
CA ARG A 324 -50.22 -15.53 -25.80
C ARG A 324 -48.87 -14.83 -25.93
N ASN A 325 -48.51 -14.59 -27.19
CA ASN A 325 -47.85 -13.35 -27.61
C ASN A 325 -48.81 -12.13 -27.44
N MET A 326 -49.38 -11.91 -26.24
CA MET A 326 -50.49 -10.94 -26.07
C MET A 326 -50.66 -10.28 -24.68
N GLN A 327 -49.60 -10.12 -23.89
CA GLN A 327 -49.54 -9.12 -22.83
C GLN A 327 -48.25 -8.28 -23.04
N LYS A 328 -48.32 -7.21 -23.86
CA LYS A 328 -48.43 -5.81 -23.36
C LYS A 328 -47.30 -5.51 -22.37
N LYS A 329 -46.16 -4.93 -22.77
CA LYS A 329 -46.00 -3.60 -23.40
C LYS A 329 -46.91 -2.55 -22.76
N LYS A 330 -46.33 -1.89 -21.75
CA LYS A 330 -46.54 -0.50 -21.29
C LYS A 330 -45.28 -0.06 -20.53
N ASP A 331 -44.83 1.18 -20.45
CA ASP A 331 -44.78 2.35 -21.36
C ASP A 331 -43.82 3.39 -20.69
N ASP A 332 -43.54 4.51 -21.36
CA ASP A 332 -43.17 5.83 -20.78
C ASP A 332 -41.73 6.06 -20.21
N GLU A 333 -41.09 7.24 -20.31
CA GLU A 333 -41.49 8.56 -20.87
C GLU A 333 -40.46 9.15 -21.86
N ASP A 334 -40.93 10.03 -22.77
CA ASP A 334 -40.10 10.86 -23.66
C ASP A 334 -39.76 12.24 -23.06
N GLU A 335 -38.49 12.64 -23.13
CA GLU A 335 -38.02 13.95 -22.66
C GLU A 335 -38.34 15.10 -23.63
N ARG A 336 -39.46 15.77 -23.37
CA ARG A 336 -39.55 17.24 -23.20
C ARG A 336 -38.54 18.11 -24.01
N ILE A 337 -38.74 18.26 -25.32
CA ILE A 337 -38.30 19.48 -26.06
C ILE A 337 -39.39 19.89 -27.06
N ALA A 338 -39.97 21.08 -26.89
CA ALA A 338 -40.98 21.64 -27.79
C ALA A 338 -40.63 23.07 -28.24
N LYS A 339 -40.68 23.27 -29.57
CA LYS A 339 -40.84 24.52 -30.38
C LYS A 339 -40.65 25.88 -29.68
N ALA A 340 -39.75 26.78 -30.09
CA ALA A 340 -39.57 27.41 -31.41
C ALA A 340 -40.56 28.55 -31.79
N VAL A 341 -40.09 29.80 -31.58
CA VAL A 341 -40.13 30.97 -32.50
C VAL A 341 -41.39 31.89 -32.61
N ALA A 342 -41.13 33.20 -32.38
CA ALA A 342 -41.79 34.44 -32.89
C ALA A 342 -43.23 34.79 -32.39
N GLU A 343 -43.71 36.06 -32.39
CA GLU A 343 -43.23 37.33 -33.01
C GLU A 343 -43.81 38.62 -32.34
N MET A 344 -43.41 39.81 -32.82
CA MET A 344 -44.05 41.15 -32.75
C MET A 344 -44.04 41.98 -31.46
N ASP A 345 -43.41 43.17 -31.49
CA ASP A 345 -44.14 44.46 -31.64
C ASP A 345 -43.20 45.68 -31.82
N ALA A 346 -43.66 46.74 -32.49
CA ALA A 346 -42.85 47.93 -32.79
C ALA A 346 -43.64 49.25 -32.85
N LYS A 347 -42.97 50.35 -32.42
CA LYS A 347 -43.26 51.77 -32.72
C LYS A 347 -44.68 52.32 -32.45
N GLN A 348 -44.79 53.12 -31.38
CA GLN A 348 -45.59 54.36 -31.41
C GLN A 348 -44.80 55.54 -30.81
N LYS A 349 -44.90 56.70 -31.46
CA LYS A 349 -44.41 58.04 -31.07
C LYS A 349 -45.55 59.02 -31.35
N ALA A 350 -45.82 59.97 -30.44
CA ALA A 350 -46.27 61.34 -30.78
C ALA A 350 -46.37 62.25 -29.52
N GLU A 351 -46.31 63.57 -29.77
CA GLU A 351 -47.10 64.65 -29.14
C GLU A 351 -46.60 65.44 -27.89
N GLU A 352 -46.89 66.77 -27.93
CA GLU A 352 -46.86 67.85 -26.89
C GLU A 352 -45.61 68.76 -26.68
N GLU A 353 -45.50 69.89 -27.42
CA GLU A 353 -44.42 70.90 -27.27
C GLU A 353 -44.84 72.41 -27.40
N GLU A 354 -46.12 72.80 -27.17
CA GLU A 354 -46.68 74.09 -27.63
C GLU A 354 -47.05 75.14 -26.52
N LYS A 355 -46.16 76.07 -26.06
CA LYS A 355 -46.51 76.95 -24.89
C LYS A 355 -45.94 78.38 -24.68
N GLU A 356 -45.32 79.09 -25.64
CA GLU A 356 -44.51 80.32 -25.35
C GLU A 356 -44.94 81.65 -26.05
N ARG A 357 -45.42 82.74 -25.37
CA ARG A 357 -45.86 83.97 -26.10
C ARG A 357 -46.06 85.40 -25.47
N LYS A 358 -45.57 85.82 -24.28
CA LYS A 358 -45.93 87.16 -23.67
C LYS A 358 -44.82 87.81 -22.78
N ARG A 359 -44.18 88.99 -23.11
CA ARG A 359 -43.07 89.60 -22.27
C ARG A 359 -42.43 91.01 -22.65
N ARG A 360 -43.01 92.25 -22.57
CA ARG A 360 -42.26 93.49 -23.00
C ARG A 360 -42.43 94.93 -22.38
N GLU A 361 -43.56 95.39 -21.86
CA GLU A 361 -44.13 96.72 -22.24
C GLU A 361 -43.71 98.10 -21.60
N VAL A 362 -42.83 98.21 -20.59
CA VAL A 362 -43.01 99.18 -19.44
C VAL A 362 -41.99 100.38 -19.30
N VAL A 363 -41.70 101.21 -20.32
CA VAL A 363 -40.37 101.91 -20.40
C VAL A 363 -40.14 103.34 -19.78
N ALA A 364 -41.05 104.34 -19.86
CA ALA A 364 -40.65 105.65 -20.42
C ALA A 364 -40.04 106.85 -19.60
N GLN A 365 -40.42 107.17 -18.34
CA GLN A 365 -40.71 108.61 -17.99
C GLN A 365 -39.64 109.57 -17.37
N CYS A 366 -38.45 109.12 -16.94
CA CYS A 366 -37.75 109.65 -15.74
C CYS A 366 -36.92 110.98 -15.76
N GLN A 367 -37.20 112.03 -16.57
CA GLN A 367 -36.13 112.98 -16.95
C GLN A 367 -35.83 114.29 -16.13
N GLN A 368 -36.73 114.94 -15.39
CA GLN A 368 -36.43 116.32 -14.89
C GLN A 368 -35.62 116.45 -13.57
N HIS A 369 -35.33 115.35 -12.88
CA HIS A 369 -34.53 115.27 -11.63
C HIS A 369 -33.00 115.53 -11.85
N LEU A 370 -32.61 116.38 -12.79
CA LEU A 370 -31.24 116.39 -13.35
C LEU A 370 -30.34 117.61 -13.01
N LEU A 371 -30.88 118.79 -12.70
CA LEU A 371 -30.07 120.03 -12.67
C LEU A 371 -29.63 120.50 -11.29
N GLU A 372 -30.51 120.54 -10.28
CA GLU A 372 -30.14 120.84 -8.88
C GLU A 372 -29.05 119.88 -8.39
N LYS A 373 -29.25 118.61 -8.72
CA LYS A 373 -28.33 117.48 -8.57
C LYS A 373 -26.90 117.85 -8.99
N LYS A 374 -26.75 118.60 -10.09
CA LYS A 374 -25.49 118.82 -10.81
C LYS A 374 -24.45 119.67 -10.06
N ARG A 375 -24.85 120.55 -9.13
CA ARG A 375 -23.91 121.36 -8.30
C ARG A 375 -23.55 120.67 -6.99
N GLU A 376 -24.51 120.03 -6.34
CA GLU A 376 -24.18 119.10 -5.25
C GLU A 376 -23.24 118.01 -5.77
N ASP A 377 -23.50 117.48 -6.98
CA ASP A 377 -22.64 116.53 -7.68
C ASP A 377 -21.21 117.07 -7.86
N GLU A 378 -20.92 118.37 -7.86
CA GLU A 378 -19.55 118.90 -8.06
C GLU A 378 -18.72 118.92 -6.76
N GLN A 379 -19.31 119.35 -5.64
CA GLN A 379 -18.65 119.23 -4.34
C GLN A 379 -18.58 117.77 -3.89
N LYS A 380 -19.69 117.03 -4.07
CA LYS A 380 -19.72 115.58 -3.91
C LYS A 380 -18.68 114.92 -4.82
N LYS A 381 -18.49 115.32 -6.08
CA LYS A 381 -17.39 114.81 -6.94
C LYS A 381 -16.02 115.05 -6.34
N MET A 382 -15.70 116.22 -5.78
CA MET A 382 -14.34 116.47 -5.28
C MET A 382 -14.03 115.74 -3.97
N GLU A 383 -15.03 115.57 -3.10
CA GLU A 383 -14.92 114.72 -1.92
C GLU A 383 -14.91 113.23 -2.30
N LEU A 384 -15.78 112.82 -3.23
CA LEU A 384 -15.81 111.49 -3.83
C LEU A 384 -14.48 111.17 -4.53
N ILE A 385 -13.84 112.09 -5.26
CA ILE A 385 -12.52 111.85 -5.89
C ILE A 385 -11.43 111.63 -4.83
N LYS A 386 -11.50 112.29 -3.66
CA LYS A 386 -10.56 112.03 -2.56
C LYS A 386 -10.85 110.71 -1.87
N ALA A 387 -12.11 110.45 -1.53
CA ALA A 387 -12.57 109.19 -0.93
C ALA A 387 -12.30 108.00 -1.87
N ASP A 388 -12.58 108.13 -3.17
CA ASP A 388 -12.24 107.16 -4.22
C ASP A 388 -10.73 106.96 -4.31
N ARG A 389 -9.91 108.00 -4.16
CA ARG A 389 -8.45 107.88 -4.20
C ARG A 389 -7.88 107.18 -2.96
N GLU A 390 -8.48 107.38 -1.79
CA GLU A 390 -8.13 106.66 -0.56
C GLU A 390 -8.64 105.22 -0.62
N TYR A 391 -9.91 105.01 -0.98
CA TYR A 391 -10.51 103.70 -1.27
C TYR A 391 -9.75 102.92 -2.35
N LEU A 392 -9.22 103.57 -3.39
CA LEU A 392 -8.36 102.93 -4.39
C LEU A 392 -7.00 102.52 -3.83
N LYS A 393 -6.41 103.29 -2.90
CA LYS A 393 -5.19 102.87 -2.19
C LYS A 393 -5.50 101.68 -1.27
N ASP A 394 -6.53 101.78 -0.44
CA ASP A 394 -6.95 100.72 0.47
C ASP A 394 -7.28 99.44 -0.31
N ARG A 395 -7.92 99.57 -1.49
CA ARG A 395 -8.17 98.44 -2.39
C ARG A 395 -6.89 97.91 -3.02
N MET A 396 -5.95 98.75 -3.45
CA MET A 396 -4.64 98.30 -3.96
C MET A 396 -3.81 97.60 -2.89
N GLU A 397 -3.86 98.06 -1.64
CA GLU A 397 -3.19 97.43 -0.50
C GLU A 397 -3.88 96.11 -0.11
N ALA A 398 -5.22 96.07 -0.09
CA ALA A 398 -5.99 94.84 0.10
C ALA A 398 -5.75 93.83 -1.04
N ASP A 399 -5.72 94.26 -2.30
CA ASP A 399 -5.41 93.42 -3.46
C ASP A 399 -3.98 92.89 -3.37
N ALA A 400 -3.00 93.71 -2.96
CA ALA A 400 -1.61 93.27 -2.76
C ALA A 400 -1.46 92.29 -1.59
N ILE A 401 -2.23 92.46 -0.51
CA ILE A 401 -2.30 91.51 0.61
C ILE A 401 -2.98 90.21 0.16
N CYS A 402 -4.06 90.29 -0.61
CA CYS A 402 -4.76 89.13 -1.17
C CYS A 402 -3.84 88.32 -2.09
N GLN A 403 -3.16 88.97 -3.02
CA GLN A 403 -2.17 88.34 -3.92
C GLN A 403 -1.03 87.66 -3.13
N LYS A 404 -0.49 88.29 -2.08
CA LYS A 404 0.51 87.66 -1.21
C LYS A 404 -0.05 86.43 -0.49
N ASN A 405 -1.24 86.55 0.08
CA ASN A 405 -1.91 85.44 0.76
C ASN A 405 -2.21 84.27 -0.19
N ASP A 406 -2.59 84.55 -1.43
CA ASP A 406 -2.87 83.51 -2.43
C ASP A 406 -1.59 82.85 -2.95
N LEU A 407 -0.50 83.62 -3.15
CA LEU A 407 0.83 83.06 -3.42
C LEU A 407 1.31 82.17 -2.26
N GLU A 408 1.11 82.58 -1.01
CA GLU A 408 1.42 81.77 0.16
C GLU A 408 0.57 80.49 0.24
N LYS A 409 -0.74 80.56 -0.04
CA LYS A 409 -1.60 79.37 -0.10
C LYS A 409 -1.12 78.40 -1.18
N MET A 410 -0.82 78.90 -2.38
CA MET A 410 -0.33 78.09 -3.50
C MET A 410 1.01 77.42 -3.18
N GLU A 411 1.93 78.12 -2.50
CA GLU A 411 3.20 77.54 -2.08
C GLU A 411 3.01 76.52 -0.93
N LYS A 412 2.14 76.79 0.05
CA LYS A 412 1.76 75.81 1.10
C LYS A 412 1.09 74.57 0.52
N GLU A 413 0.19 74.71 -0.46
CA GLU A 413 -0.39 73.58 -1.19
C GLU A 413 0.65 72.77 -1.96
N LYS A 414 1.56 73.44 -2.66
CA LYS A 414 2.65 72.82 -3.42
C LYS A 414 3.60 72.05 -2.49
N GLN A 415 3.95 72.61 -1.33
CA GLN A 415 4.71 71.93 -0.29
C GLN A 415 3.95 70.73 0.30
N GLY A 416 2.64 70.86 0.56
CA GLY A 416 1.79 69.75 1.00
C GLY A 416 1.71 68.61 -0.02
N LYS A 417 1.51 68.93 -1.31
CA LYS A 417 1.52 67.99 -2.44
C LYS A 417 2.89 67.30 -2.57
N LEU A 418 3.99 68.03 -2.38
CA LEU A 418 5.35 67.49 -2.39
C LEU A 418 5.59 66.51 -1.22
N ALA A 419 5.22 66.91 -0.01
CA ALA A 419 5.34 66.08 1.20
C ALA A 419 4.50 64.80 1.10
N LEU A 420 3.27 64.90 0.58
CA LEU A 420 2.40 63.75 0.34
C LEU A 420 3.01 62.79 -0.70
N ARG A 421 3.53 63.32 -1.82
CA ARG A 421 4.23 62.52 -2.83
C ARG A 421 5.43 61.78 -2.22
N ASP A 422 6.23 62.46 -1.40
CA ASP A 422 7.43 61.87 -0.83
C ASP A 422 7.11 60.92 0.34
N TYR A 423 5.98 61.08 1.03
CA TYR A 423 5.39 60.07 1.92
C TYR A 423 4.96 58.81 1.15
N HIS A 424 4.25 58.96 0.03
CA HIS A 424 3.87 57.81 -0.81
C HIS A 424 5.09 57.08 -1.40
N LYS A 425 6.15 57.79 -1.80
CA LYS A 425 7.43 57.16 -2.18
C LYS A 425 8.00 56.30 -1.05
N LYS A 426 8.07 56.83 0.17
CA LYS A 426 8.53 56.07 1.35
C LYS A 426 7.65 54.85 1.63
N GLN A 427 6.32 54.94 1.48
CA GLN A 427 5.44 53.77 1.60
C GLN A 427 5.67 52.73 0.51
N ILE A 428 5.90 53.14 -0.74
CA ILE A 428 6.22 52.23 -1.85
C ILE A 428 7.56 51.51 -1.60
N GLU A 429 8.57 52.25 -1.15
CA GLU A 429 9.90 51.73 -0.81
C GLU A 429 9.84 50.74 0.37
N GLN A 430 9.10 51.06 1.44
CA GLN A 430 8.84 50.14 2.54
C GLN A 430 8.08 48.87 2.12
N LYS A 431 7.13 48.98 1.18
CA LYS A 431 6.42 47.82 0.63
C LYS A 431 7.36 46.94 -0.20
N LYS A 432 8.20 47.54 -1.06
CA LYS A 432 9.23 46.82 -1.83
C LYS A 432 10.22 46.09 -0.93
N LEU A 433 10.76 46.77 0.08
CA LEU A 433 11.70 46.16 1.02
C LEU A 433 11.09 44.92 1.71
N LYS A 434 9.84 45.03 2.20
CA LYS A 434 9.12 43.88 2.80
C LYS A 434 8.83 42.76 1.81
N GLU A 435 8.57 43.09 0.54
CA GLU A 435 8.38 42.11 -0.52
C GLU A 435 9.70 41.39 -0.85
N GLU A 436 10.81 42.12 -0.91
CA GLU A 436 12.17 41.58 -1.10
C GLU A 436 12.59 40.69 0.08
N GLU A 437 12.37 41.12 1.32
CA GLU A 437 12.56 40.31 2.54
C GLU A 437 11.75 39.01 2.50
N LEU A 438 10.47 39.09 2.11
CA LEU A 438 9.60 37.91 1.97
C LEU A 438 10.05 36.99 0.83
N GLN A 439 10.49 37.54 -0.30
CA GLN A 439 11.06 36.77 -1.41
C GLN A 439 12.37 36.09 -0.98
N GLU A 440 13.25 36.77 -0.25
CA GLU A 440 14.46 36.17 0.32
C GLU A 440 14.13 35.07 1.32
N TYR A 441 13.17 35.30 2.21
CA TYR A 441 12.70 34.30 3.17
C TYR A 441 12.18 33.06 2.44
N ASN A 442 11.32 33.24 1.43
CA ASN A 442 10.79 32.14 0.61
C ASN A 442 11.90 31.42 -0.17
N ARG A 443 12.90 32.13 -0.70
CA ARG A 443 14.08 31.51 -1.35
C ARG A 443 14.92 30.70 -0.36
N LYS A 444 15.14 31.21 0.85
CA LYS A 444 15.88 30.52 1.93
C LYS A 444 15.10 29.29 2.43
N PHE A 445 13.79 29.41 2.61
CA PHE A 445 12.89 28.32 2.98
C PHE A 445 12.86 27.22 1.92
N ASN A 446 12.69 27.58 0.64
CA ASN A 446 12.69 26.60 -0.46
C ASN A 446 14.03 25.86 -0.57
N ARG A 447 15.17 26.56 -0.44
CA ARG A 447 16.49 25.92 -0.39
C ARG A 447 16.60 24.93 0.76
N ALA A 448 16.21 25.34 1.98
CA ALA A 448 16.23 24.46 3.15
C ALA A 448 15.31 23.23 2.99
N ALA A 449 14.13 23.40 2.38
CA ALA A 449 13.21 22.30 2.07
C ALA A 449 13.78 21.35 1.01
N ASP A 450 14.48 21.86 -0.01
CA ASP A 450 15.13 21.02 -1.01
C ASP A 450 16.38 20.31 -0.47
N ASP A 451 17.13 20.94 0.42
CA ASP A 451 18.26 20.31 1.12
C ASP A 451 17.79 19.22 2.10
N LEU A 452 16.65 19.42 2.78
CA LEU A 452 16.01 18.38 3.59
C LEU A 452 15.59 17.17 2.74
N LYS A 453 14.94 17.40 1.59
CA LYS A 453 14.58 16.31 0.64
C LYS A 453 15.80 15.55 0.14
N LYS A 454 16.94 16.22 -0.10
CA LYS A 454 18.21 15.53 -0.46
C LYS A 454 18.73 14.66 0.67
N GLN A 455 18.61 15.09 1.93
CA GLN A 455 18.98 14.28 3.09
C GLN A 455 18.07 13.06 3.24
N GLU A 456 16.75 13.25 3.08
CA GLU A 456 15.77 12.16 3.08
C GLU A 456 16.00 11.17 1.92
N GLU A 457 16.35 11.65 0.72
CA GLU A 457 16.75 10.82 -0.42
C GLU A 457 17.99 9.97 -0.09
N ILE A 458 19.04 10.57 0.45
CA ILE A 458 20.27 9.86 0.83
C ILE A 458 19.97 8.80 1.90
N GLN A 459 19.18 9.14 2.91
CA GLN A 459 18.74 8.18 3.94
C GLN A 459 17.94 7.02 3.34
N PHE A 460 17.00 7.30 2.43
CA PHE A 460 16.26 6.26 1.71
C PHE A 460 17.16 5.37 0.86
N GLN A 461 18.09 5.95 0.10
CA GLN A 461 19.00 5.17 -0.74
C GLN A 461 19.94 4.29 0.11
N MET A 462 20.47 4.80 1.23
CA MET A 462 21.26 3.99 2.17
C MET A 462 20.43 2.85 2.78
N TYR A 463 19.18 3.11 3.19
CA TYR A 463 18.27 2.09 3.70
C TYR A 463 17.96 1.01 2.66
N ALA A 464 17.57 1.43 1.44
CA ALA A 464 17.27 0.54 0.32
C ALA A 464 18.49 -0.32 -0.07
N GLN A 465 19.68 0.28 -0.18
CA GLN A 465 20.92 -0.46 -0.46
C GLN A 465 21.26 -1.48 0.63
N ASN A 466 21.05 -1.15 1.91
CA ASN A 466 21.27 -2.10 2.99
C ASN A 466 20.25 -3.25 2.94
N LEU A 467 18.98 -2.98 2.64
CA LEU A 467 17.94 -3.99 2.50
C LEU A 467 18.19 -4.92 1.29
N ILE A 468 18.67 -4.35 0.17
CA ILE A 468 19.13 -5.07 -1.04
C ILE A 468 20.30 -5.99 -0.67
N LYS A 469 21.34 -5.48 0.00
CA LYS A 469 22.52 -6.26 0.44
C LYS A 469 22.12 -7.41 1.36
N GLN A 470 21.29 -7.17 2.37
CA GLN A 470 20.80 -8.20 3.29
C GLN A 470 19.97 -9.27 2.57
N SER A 471 19.14 -8.88 1.59
CA SER A 471 18.32 -9.81 0.84
C SER A 471 19.16 -10.68 -0.11
N ALA A 472 20.17 -10.08 -0.76
CA ALA A 472 21.15 -10.80 -1.57
C ALA A 472 21.98 -11.79 -0.73
N GLN A 473 22.45 -11.39 0.46
CA GLN A 473 23.16 -12.28 1.39
C GLN A 473 22.31 -13.48 1.85
N LYS A 474 20.99 -13.30 1.96
CA LYS A 474 20.04 -14.38 2.31
C LYS A 474 19.63 -15.25 1.10
N GLY A 475 20.24 -15.03 -0.07
CA GLY A 475 19.97 -15.76 -1.32
C GLY A 475 18.59 -15.48 -1.91
N ARG A 476 18.00 -14.31 -1.67
CA ARG A 476 16.68 -13.93 -2.20
C ARG A 476 16.82 -13.22 -3.54
N ASN A 477 15.77 -13.31 -4.38
CA ASN A 477 15.68 -12.52 -5.60
C ASN A 477 15.56 -11.02 -5.26
N VAL A 478 16.58 -10.24 -5.64
CA VAL A 478 16.68 -8.80 -5.32
C VAL A 478 16.00 -7.89 -6.37
N TYR A 479 15.51 -8.45 -7.48
CA TYR A 479 14.92 -7.68 -8.58
C TYR A 479 13.74 -6.77 -8.16
N PRO A 480 12.77 -7.23 -7.33
CA PRO A 480 11.67 -6.35 -6.88
C PRO A 480 12.18 -5.12 -6.10
N LEU A 481 13.20 -5.30 -5.25
CA LEU A 481 13.79 -4.21 -4.46
C LEU A 481 14.52 -3.19 -5.33
N LEU A 482 15.25 -3.65 -6.35
CA LEU A 482 15.91 -2.78 -7.33
C LEU A 482 14.88 -1.96 -8.12
N ALA A 483 13.79 -2.58 -8.56
CA ALA A 483 12.70 -1.88 -9.23
C ALA A 483 12.07 -0.81 -8.33
N ALA A 484 11.74 -1.14 -7.07
CA ALA A 484 11.13 -0.20 -6.13
C ALA A 484 12.05 0.96 -5.72
N ALA A 485 13.37 0.73 -5.61
CA ALA A 485 14.36 1.76 -5.34
C ALA A 485 14.52 2.75 -6.51
N CYS A 486 14.42 2.25 -7.75
CA CYS A 486 14.59 3.05 -8.97
C CYS A 486 13.30 3.76 -9.44
N GLN A 487 12.12 3.13 -9.36
CA GLN A 487 10.88 3.66 -9.93
C GLN A 487 10.46 5.04 -9.40
N ASN A 488 10.90 5.39 -8.18
CA ASN A 488 10.52 6.63 -7.51
C ASN A 488 11.71 7.58 -7.25
N SER A 489 12.91 7.26 -7.73
CA SER A 489 13.87 8.35 -7.95
C SER A 489 13.37 9.10 -9.19
N THR A 490 12.98 10.36 -9.01
CA THR A 490 12.67 11.20 -10.17
C THR A 490 13.94 11.24 -11.02
N PRO A 491 13.93 10.78 -12.29
CA PRO A 491 15.04 11.08 -13.18
C PRO A 491 15.18 12.61 -13.17
N PRO A 492 16.40 13.17 -13.12
CA PRO A 492 16.55 14.59 -13.37
C PRO A 492 15.91 14.84 -14.73
N LYS A 493 14.78 15.57 -14.76
CA LYS A 493 14.06 15.84 -16.00
C LYS A 493 15.09 16.42 -16.95
N SER A 494 15.40 15.66 -18.01
CA SER A 494 16.27 16.14 -19.07
C SER A 494 15.74 17.50 -19.48
N ALA A 495 16.64 18.50 -19.51
CA ALA A 495 16.26 19.89 -19.64
C ALA A 495 15.26 20.03 -20.79
N PRO A 496 14.16 20.79 -20.62
CA PRO A 496 13.09 20.85 -21.59
C PRO A 496 13.69 21.18 -22.95
N VAL A 497 13.63 20.21 -23.87
CA VAL A 497 14.07 20.40 -25.25
C VAL A 497 13.32 21.63 -25.74
N LYS A 498 14.07 22.68 -26.11
CA LYS A 498 13.49 23.90 -26.65
C LYS A 498 12.72 23.51 -27.91
N SER A 499 11.41 23.36 -27.78
CA SER A 499 10.50 23.32 -28.92
C SER A 499 10.62 24.66 -29.61
N ILE A 500 11.38 24.70 -30.69
CA ILE A 500 11.46 25.86 -31.58
C ILE A 500 10.05 26.01 -32.17
N SER A 501 9.29 26.99 -31.68
CA SER A 501 8.00 27.34 -32.27
C SER A 501 8.24 27.86 -33.68
N PRO A 502 7.67 27.23 -34.73
CA PRO A 502 7.88 27.66 -36.11
C PRO A 502 6.96 28.84 -36.45
N ASN A 503 7.19 30.02 -35.86
CA ASN A 503 6.36 31.20 -36.17
C ASN A 503 6.93 32.60 -35.87
N ASP A 504 8.26 32.81 -35.86
CA ASP A 504 8.85 34.16 -35.69
C ASP A 504 9.55 34.74 -36.95
N ASP A 505 9.71 33.96 -38.03
CA ASP A 505 10.37 34.42 -39.29
C ASP A 505 9.41 35.13 -40.26
N ARG A 506 8.48 35.96 -39.77
CA ARG A 506 7.59 36.78 -40.62
C ARG A 506 7.37 38.19 -40.09
N LYS A 507 8.45 38.99 -40.02
CA LYS A 507 8.42 40.46 -39.94
C LYS A 507 9.80 41.08 -40.22
N ASN A 508 10.19 41.13 -41.50
CA ASN A 508 10.91 42.24 -42.14
C ASN A 508 11.30 41.90 -43.58
N LEU A 509 10.33 42.03 -44.49
CA LEU A 509 10.62 42.38 -45.87
C LEU A 509 9.99 43.75 -46.10
N GLY A 510 10.84 44.78 -46.04
CA GLY A 510 10.42 46.15 -46.31
C GLY A 510 10.05 46.29 -47.78
N PHE A 511 8.81 46.68 -48.06
CA PHE A 511 8.44 47.10 -49.40
C PHE A 511 9.09 48.45 -49.70
N ILE A 512 9.91 48.46 -50.75
CA ILE A 512 10.41 49.67 -51.40
C ILE A 512 9.34 50.10 -52.40
N TRP A 513 8.81 51.32 -52.24
CA TRP A 513 8.31 52.22 -53.29
C TRP A 513 8.31 53.65 -52.75
#